data_AF-A0AAV6C3V3-F1
#
_entry.id   AF-A0AAV6C3V3-F1
#
_cell.length_a   1.000
_cell.length_b   1.000
_cell.length_c   1.000
_cell.angle_alpha   90.00
_cell.angle_beta   90.00
_cell.angle_gamma   90.00
#
_symmetry.space_group_name_H-M   'P 1'
#
loop_
_entity.id
_entity.type
_entity.pdbx_description
1 polymer ?
#
loop_
_entity_poly.entity_id
_entity_poly.type
_entity_poly.pdbx_seq_one_letter_code
_entity_poly.pdbx_strand_id
1 'polypeptide(L)'
;GVVAAVYALGKPDSALEHCIEVNRLENESDRVCRTLIAQLFDEEKDPVQIIKWKEIFEVMETAVDKCEDVANVIEDVILKGT
;
A
#
# COMPACT_ATOMS: atom_id res chain seq x y z
N GLY A 1 5.15 -12.63 -22.55
CA GLY A 1 5.29 -12.96 -21.11
C GLY A 1 5.07 -11.70 -20.29
N VAL A 2 4.86 -11.82 -18.98
CA VAL A 2 4.57 -10.69 -18.07
C VAL A 2 5.54 -9.52 -18.27
N VAL A 3 6.84 -9.81 -18.47
CA VAL A 3 7.87 -8.81 -18.82
C VAL A 3 7.50 -7.96 -20.04
N ALA A 4 7.15 -8.59 -21.17
CA ALA A 4 6.75 -7.88 -22.38
C ALA A 4 5.46 -7.06 -22.21
N ALA A 5 4.56 -7.47 -21.31
CA ALA A 5 3.35 -6.71 -20.98
C ALA A 5 3.66 -5.47 -20.12
N VAL A 6 4.58 -5.60 -19.14
CA VAL A 6 5.05 -4.47 -18.31
C VAL A 6 5.76 -3.41 -19.16
N TYR A 7 6.66 -3.82 -20.06
CA TYR A 7 7.31 -2.90 -21.00
C TYR A 7 6.33 -2.27 -22.01
N ALA A 8 5.17 -2.88 -22.25
CA ALA A 8 4.13 -2.33 -23.12
C ALA A 8 3.23 -1.29 -22.42
N LEU A 9 3.25 -1.20 -21.08
CA LEU A 9 2.45 -0.23 -20.30
C LEU A 9 3.03 1.18 -20.27
N GLY A 10 4.29 1.39 -20.67
CA GLY A 10 4.93 2.71 -20.68
C GLY A 10 6.45 2.64 -20.65
N LYS A 11 7.11 3.79 -20.48
CA LYS A 11 8.57 3.85 -20.31
C LYS A 11 8.95 3.27 -18.94
N PRO A 12 9.97 2.40 -18.84
CA PRO A 12 10.40 1.79 -17.58
C PRO A 12 10.67 2.81 -16.47
N ASP A 13 11.30 3.95 -16.81
CA ASP A 13 11.61 5.03 -15.85
C ASP A 13 10.35 5.62 -15.20
N SER A 14 9.28 5.79 -15.98
CA SER A 14 8.00 6.32 -15.47
C SER A 14 7.29 5.31 -14.57
N ALA A 15 7.41 4.01 -14.85
CA ALA A 15 6.87 2.97 -13.99
C ALA A 15 7.62 2.90 -12.65
N LEU A 16 8.94 3.07 -12.65
CA LEU A 16 9.75 3.14 -11.43
C LEU A 16 9.39 4.36 -10.57
N GLU A 17 9.18 5.54 -11.19
CA GLU A 17 8.70 6.73 -10.47
C GLU A 17 7.36 6.48 -9.77
N HIS A 18 6.43 5.77 -10.42
CA HIS A 18 5.16 5.38 -9.81
C HIS A 18 5.33 4.36 -8.68
N CYS A 19 6.26 3.41 -8.79
CA CYS A 19 6.54 2.45 -7.72
C CYS A 19 7.09 3.16 -6.47
N ILE A 20 7.99 4.14 -6.66
CA ILE A 20 8.51 4.99 -5.57
C ILE A 20 7.37 5.76 -4.88
N GLU A 21 6.43 6.30 -5.66
CA GLU A 21 5.30 7.04 -5.10
C GLU A 21 4.32 6.13 -4.36
N VAL A 22 4.09 4.90 -4.83
CA VAL A 22 3.30 3.89 -4.10
C VAL A 22 3.96 3.57 -2.76
N ASN A 23 5.28 3.35 -2.72
CA ASN A 23 6.02 3.13 -1.48
C ASN A 23 5.91 4.33 -0.54
N ARG A 24 5.95 5.57 -1.06
CA ARG A 24 5.77 6.77 -0.23
C ARG A 24 4.37 6.83 0.39
N LEU A 25 3.34 6.51 -0.39
CA LEU A 25 1.94 6.51 0.05
C LEU A 25 1.63 5.39 1.05
N GLU A 26 2.20 4.21 0.86
CA GLU A 26 2.13 3.11 1.83
C GLU A 26 2.69 3.57 3.17
N ASN A 27 3.92 4.09 3.21
CA ASN A 27 4.55 4.58 4.43
C ASN A 27 3.73 5.67 5.14
N GLU A 28 3.00 6.48 4.38
CA GLU A 28 2.09 7.49 4.91
C GLU A 28 0.81 6.84 5.48
N SER A 29 0.18 5.92 4.76
CA SER A 29 -0.96 5.11 5.22
C SER A 29 -0.65 4.40 6.52
N ASP A 30 0.51 3.74 6.57
CA ASP A 30 0.99 2.92 7.66
C ASP A 30 1.16 3.74 8.96
N ARG A 31 1.57 5.01 8.83
CA ARG A 31 1.61 5.98 9.95
C ARG A 31 0.23 6.46 10.36
N VAL A 32 -0.64 6.75 9.40
CA VAL A 32 -2.02 7.20 9.67
C VAL A 32 -2.80 6.09 10.36
N CYS A 33 -2.74 4.86 9.87
CA CYS A 33 -3.40 3.69 10.43
C CYS A 33 -2.99 3.47 11.89
N ARG A 34 -1.69 3.47 12.19
CA ARG A 34 -1.19 3.38 13.58
C ARG A 34 -1.72 4.51 14.47
N THR A 35 -1.78 5.73 13.95
CA THR A 35 -2.30 6.89 14.70
C THR A 35 -3.79 6.74 14.98
N LEU A 36 -4.58 6.35 13.97
CA LEU A 36 -6.02 6.15 14.10
C LEU A 36 -6.36 5.01 15.05
N ILE A 37 -5.61 3.91 15.03
CA ILE A 37 -5.81 2.80 15.97
C ILE A 37 -5.50 3.27 17.41
N ALA A 38 -4.41 4.01 17.63
CA ALA A 38 -4.10 4.55 18.95
C ALA A 38 -5.22 5.48 19.46
N GLN A 39 -5.67 6.41 18.63
CA GLN A 39 -6.78 7.32 18.94
C GLN A 39 -8.08 6.56 19.22
N LEU A 40 -8.38 5.51 18.45
CA LEU A 40 -9.57 4.69 18.64
C LEU A 40 -9.62 4.06 20.04
N PHE A 41 -8.50 3.53 20.53
CA PHE A 41 -8.42 2.93 21.86
C PHE A 41 -8.42 3.98 22.99
N ASP A 42 -7.87 5.17 22.74
CA ASP A 42 -7.85 6.26 23.72
C ASP A 42 -9.23 6.92 23.90
N GLU A 43 -9.96 7.15 22.79
CA GLU A 43 -11.16 7.99 22.78
C GLU A 43 -12.47 7.19 22.85
N GLU A 44 -12.59 6.09 22.11
CA GLU A 44 -13.83 5.29 22.07
C GLU A 44 -13.97 4.42 23.33
N LYS A 45 -15.20 4.21 23.78
CA LYS A 45 -15.55 3.40 24.97
C LYS A 45 -16.53 2.29 24.66
N ASP A 46 -17.29 2.36 23.56
CA ASP A 46 -18.13 1.27 23.09
C ASP A 46 -17.26 0.18 22.43
N PRO A 47 -17.16 -1.03 23.04
CA PRO A 47 -16.36 -2.12 22.47
C PRO A 47 -16.82 -2.54 21.08
N VAL A 48 -18.11 -2.38 20.76
CA VAL A 48 -18.64 -2.71 19.43
C VAL A 48 -18.12 -1.73 18.38
N GLN A 49 -17.99 -0.45 18.71
CA GLN A 49 -17.40 0.54 17.81
C GLN A 49 -15.90 0.31 17.64
N ILE A 50 -15.19 -0.01 18.73
CA ILE A 50 -13.75 -0.33 18.67
C ILE A 50 -13.49 -1.48 17.71
N ILE A 51 -14.24 -2.58 17.82
CA ILE A 51 -14.06 -3.74 16.92
C ILE A 51 -14.33 -3.34 15.46
N LYS A 52 -15.44 -2.64 15.18
CA LYS A 52 -15.81 -2.23 13.83
C LYS A 52 -14.76 -1.34 13.17
N TRP A 53 -14.31 -0.29 13.87
CA TRP A 53 -13.35 0.65 13.31
C TRP A 53 -11.97 0.02 13.16
N LYS A 54 -11.56 -0.81 14.12
CA LYS A 54 -10.31 -1.57 14.00
C LYS A 54 -10.32 -2.47 12.77
N GLU A 55 -11.39 -3.24 12.54
CA GLU A 55 -11.51 -4.10 11.36
C GLU A 55 -11.45 -3.29 10.05
N ILE A 56 -12.12 -2.14 9.99
CA ILE A 56 -12.09 -1.28 8.80
C ILE A 56 -10.67 -0.76 8.52
N PHE A 57 -9.95 -0.27 9.54
CA PHE A 57 -8.59 0.23 9.39
C PHE A 57 -7.63 -0.89 8.96
N GLU A 58 -7.75 -2.09 9.51
CA GLU A 58 -6.93 -3.24 9.11
C GLU A 58 -7.20 -3.68 7.66
N VAL A 59 -8.46 -3.64 7.20
CA VAL A 59 -8.81 -3.93 5.80
C VAL A 59 -8.25 -2.86 4.86
N MET A 60 -8.30 -1.58 5.25
CA MET A 60 -7.71 -0.49 4.48
C MET A 60 -6.20 -0.67 4.34
N GLU A 61 -5.50 -0.97 5.44
CA GLU A 61 -4.06 -1.20 5.40
C GLU A 61 -3.70 -2.38 4.49
N THR A 62 -4.45 -3.48 4.61
CA THR A 62 -4.26 -4.65 3.74
C THR A 62 -4.42 -4.29 2.26
N ALA A 63 -5.35 -3.39 1.92
CA ALA A 63 -5.53 -2.95 0.54
C ALA A 63 -4.36 -2.09 0.02
N VAL A 64 -3.79 -1.25 0.88
CA VAL A 64 -2.62 -0.42 0.56
C VAL A 64 -1.36 -1.29 0.41
N ASP A 65 -1.12 -2.21 1.33
CA ASP A 65 -0.05 -3.22 1.26
C ASP A 65 -0.11 -4.04 -0.03
N LYS A 66 -1.31 -4.43 -0.48
CA LYS A 66 -1.48 -5.13 -1.76
C LYS A 66 -1.16 -4.26 -2.98
N CYS A 67 -1.32 -2.95 -2.89
CA CYS A 67 -0.85 -2.04 -3.94
C CYS A 67 0.68 -1.96 -3.97
N GLU A 68 1.32 -1.94 -2.79
CA GLU A 68 2.77 -1.99 -2.63
C GLU A 68 3.36 -3.29 -3.20
N ASP A 69 2.78 -4.45 -2.87
CA ASP A 69 3.19 -5.76 -3.40
C ASP A 69 3.23 -5.75 -4.94
N VAL A 70 2.22 -5.17 -5.58
CA VAL A 70 2.16 -5.07 -7.05
C VAL A 70 3.24 -4.14 -7.58
N ALA A 71 3.49 -3.00 -6.93
CA ALA A 71 4.56 -2.08 -7.29
C ALA A 71 5.94 -2.76 -7.16
N ASN A 72 6.18 -3.49 -6.07
CA ASN A 72 7.40 -4.25 -5.83
C ASN A 72 7.64 -5.31 -6.92
N VAL A 73 6.59 -6.03 -7.37
CA VAL A 73 6.70 -6.98 -8.48
C VAL A 73 7.04 -6.30 -9.80
N ILE A 74 6.46 -5.12 -10.08
CA ILE A 74 6.76 -4.34 -11.29
C ILE A 74 8.20 -3.85 -11.27
N GLU A 75 8.66 -3.29 -10.15
CA GLU A 75 10.04 -2.85 -9.94
C GLU A 75 11.02 -4.00 -10.16
N ASP A 76 10.77 -5.16 -9.54
CA ASP A 76 11.59 -6.37 -9.69
C ASP A 76 11.71 -6.83 -11.14
N VAL A 77 10.62 -6.77 -11.91
CA VAL A 77 10.60 -7.16 -13.33
C VAL A 77 11.42 -6.20 -14.18
N ILE A 78 11.33 -4.89 -13.90
CA ILE A 78 12.08 -3.86 -14.64
C ILE A 78 13.59 -3.98 -14.34
N LEU A 79 13.96 -4.13 -13.06
CA LEU A 79 15.34 -4.24 -12.63
C LEU A 79 16.01 -5.54 -13.11
N LYS A 80 15.30 -6.66 -13.14
CA LYS A 80 15.84 -7.95 -13.64
C LYS A 80 15.82 -8.07 -15.17
N GLY A 81 15.02 -7.24 -15.84
CA GLY A 81 14.92 -7.21 -17.31
C GLY A 81 15.95 -6.30 -17.99
N THR A 82 16.71 -5.53 -17.20
CA THR A 82 17.82 -4.67 -17.63
C THR A 82 19.15 -5.39 -17.42
#